data_AF-A0A7W1ADP9-F1
#
_entry.id   AF-A0A7W1ADP9-F1
#
_cell.length_a   1.000
_cell.length_b   1.000
_cell.length_c   1.000
_cell.angle_alpha   90.00
_cell.angle_beta   90.00
_cell.angle_gamma   90.00
#
_symmetry.space_group_name_H-M   'P 1'
#
loop_
_entity.id
_entity.type
_entity.pdbx_description
1 polymer ?
#
loop_
_entity_poly.entity_id
_entity_poly.type
_entity_poly.pdbx_seq_one_letter_code
_entity_poly.pdbx_strand_id
1 'polypeptide(L)'
;MNGKDILALGWPAGKVIGLGLEGARELESRGLPKEEVLAELEDVRRDPGGALERESKGPLAELAREWVRIGAAEAGASDEELRAERLPYHAWGEAGVDDAARRQMETALRLPVAAGGALMADAHVGYGLPIGGVLAVRDAVIPWAVGLDIA
;
A
#
# COMPACT_ATOMS: atom_id res chain seq x y z
N MET A 1 -14.60 20.38 18.82
CA MET A 1 -14.75 18.91 18.86
C MET A 1 -13.97 18.33 20.04
N ASN A 2 -14.29 17.12 20.52
CA ASN A 2 -13.53 16.45 21.60
C ASN A 2 -13.12 15.01 21.24
N GLY A 3 -12.25 14.40 22.06
CA GLY A 3 -11.73 13.04 21.81
C GLY A 3 -12.79 11.93 21.76
N LYS A 4 -13.93 12.10 22.43
CA LYS A 4 -15.04 11.13 22.36
C LYS A 4 -15.72 11.13 20.99
N ASP A 5 -15.77 12.27 20.32
CA ASP A 5 -16.35 12.38 18.98
C ASP A 5 -15.53 11.55 17.97
N ILE A 6 -14.20 11.57 18.09
CA ILE A 6 -13.30 10.79 17.21
C ILE A 6 -13.32 9.30 17.57
N LEU A 7 -13.35 8.96 18.86
CA LEU A 7 -13.48 7.56 19.29
C LEU A 7 -14.80 6.94 18.80
N ALA A 8 -15.86 7.73 18.66
CA ALA A 8 -17.14 7.27 18.10
C ALA A 8 -17.05 6.91 16.61
N LEU A 9 -16.02 7.36 15.88
CA LEU A 9 -15.75 6.96 14.49
C LEU A 9 -15.13 5.56 14.38
N GLY A 10 -14.82 4.90 15.51
CA GLY A 10 -14.24 3.55 15.51
C GLY A 10 -12.77 3.52 15.11
N TRP A 11 -12.07 4.65 15.16
CA TRP A 11 -10.64 4.73 14.84
C TRP A 11 -9.80 3.97 15.87
N PRO A 12 -8.69 3.32 15.46
CA PRO A 12 -7.82 2.62 16.38
C PRO A 12 -7.19 3.59 17.39
N ALA A 13 -6.98 3.11 18.61
CA ALA A 13 -6.29 3.89 19.63
C ALA A 13 -4.83 4.14 19.19
N GLY A 14 -4.39 5.40 19.22
CA GLY A 14 -3.04 5.75 18.82
C GLY A 14 -2.92 7.18 18.29
N LYS A 15 -1.91 7.40 17.45
CA LYS A 15 -1.54 8.73 16.94
C LYS A 15 -2.65 9.36 16.09
N VAL A 16 -3.46 8.56 15.39
CA VAL A 16 -4.62 9.04 14.60
C VAL A 16 -5.65 9.81 15.43
N ILE A 17 -5.83 9.47 16.71
CA ILE A 17 -6.79 10.18 17.56
C ILE A 17 -6.29 11.62 17.84
N GLY A 18 -5.00 11.77 18.16
CA GLY A 18 -4.40 13.08 18.40
C GLY A 18 -4.39 13.95 17.15
N LEU A 19 -3.92 13.39 16.03
CA LEU A 19 -3.90 14.07 14.73
C LEU A 19 -5.31 14.41 14.24
N GLY A 20 -6.29 13.53 14.49
CA GLY A 20 -7.69 13.80 14.22
C GLY A 20 -8.22 15.00 14.99
N LEU A 21 -7.85 15.15 16.26
CA LEU A 21 -8.25 16.32 17.06
C LEU A 21 -7.60 17.61 16.57
N GLU A 22 -6.35 17.54 16.12
CA GLU A 22 -5.65 18.68 15.54
C GLU A 22 -6.28 19.09 14.20
N GLY A 23 -6.56 18.13 13.32
CA GLY A 23 -7.29 18.36 12.06
C GLY A 23 -8.70 18.89 12.29
N ALA A 24 -9.41 18.37 13.30
CA ALA A 24 -10.72 18.89 13.67
C ALA A 24 -10.66 20.36 14.07
N ARG A 25 -9.69 20.75 14.92
CA ARG A 25 -9.51 22.14 15.35
C ARG A 25 -9.19 23.06 14.19
N GLU A 26 -8.39 22.59 13.24
CA GLU A 26 -8.07 23.34 12.03
C GLU A 26 -9.33 23.60 11.19
N LEU A 27 -10.13 22.56 10.92
CA LEU A 27 -11.37 22.70 10.15
C LEU A 27 -12.42 23.56 10.87
N GLU A 28 -12.54 23.42 12.21
CA GLU A 28 -13.38 24.29 13.03
C GLU A 28 -12.91 25.76 12.97
N SER A 29 -11.60 26.01 12.92
CA SER A 29 -11.06 27.37 12.76
C SER A 29 -11.35 27.99 11.38
N ARG A 30 -11.57 27.15 10.36
CA ARG A 30 -12.04 27.54 9.02
C ARG A 30 -13.57 27.78 8.99
N GLY A 31 -14.27 27.56 10.11
CA GLY A 31 -15.71 27.83 10.26
C GLY A 31 -16.63 26.68 9.89
N LEU A 32 -16.09 25.46 9.69
CA LEU A 32 -16.92 24.31 9.34
C LEU A 32 -17.75 23.84 10.54
N PRO A 33 -19.03 23.48 10.34
CA PRO A 33 -19.85 22.86 11.37
C PRO A 33 -19.38 21.45 11.68
N LYS A 34 -19.71 20.95 12.88
CA LYS A 34 -19.23 19.67 13.40
C LYS A 34 -19.44 18.50 12.42
N GLU A 35 -20.60 18.45 11.77
CA GLU A 35 -20.97 17.41 10.82
C GLU A 35 -20.04 17.38 9.60
N GLU A 36 -19.70 18.55 9.06
CA GLU A 36 -18.77 18.69 7.93
C GLU A 36 -17.33 18.35 8.35
N VAL A 37 -16.93 18.75 9.56
CA VAL A 37 -15.61 18.38 10.08
C VAL A 37 -15.47 16.86 10.20
N LEU A 38 -16.49 16.17 10.73
CA LEU A 38 -16.47 14.71 10.82
C LEU A 38 -16.45 14.05 9.43
N ALA A 39 -17.19 14.61 8.47
CA ALA A 39 -17.20 14.11 7.10
C ALA A 39 -15.82 14.24 6.45
N GLU A 40 -15.14 15.37 6.62
CA GLU A 40 -13.79 15.60 6.07
C GLU A 40 -12.75 14.69 6.72
N LEU A 41 -12.79 14.52 8.04
CA LEU A 41 -11.90 13.59 8.76
C LEU A 41 -12.07 12.15 8.28
N GLU A 42 -13.31 11.72 8.02
CA GLU A 42 -13.61 10.39 7.50
C GLU A 42 -13.24 10.24 6.02
N ASP A 43 -13.31 11.32 5.24
CA ASP A 43 -12.78 11.36 3.87
C ASP A 43 -11.26 11.17 3.87
N VAL A 44 -10.53 11.87 4.73
CA VAL A 44 -9.08 11.69 4.92
C VAL A 44 -8.72 10.25 5.30
N ARG A 45 -9.54 9.59 6.12
CA ARG A 45 -9.34 8.17 6.45
C ARG A 45 -9.58 7.26 5.24
N ARG A 46 -10.61 7.55 4.43
CA ARG A 46 -11.02 6.72 3.29
C ARG A 46 -10.08 6.86 2.10
N ASP A 47 -9.60 8.07 1.84
CA ASP A 47 -8.69 8.40 0.74
C ASP A 47 -7.55 9.31 1.25
N PRO A 48 -6.60 8.77 2.02
CA PRO A 48 -5.49 9.56 2.53
C PRO A 48 -4.54 10.00 1.40
N GLY A 49 -4.51 9.28 0.27
CA GLY A 49 -3.74 9.66 -0.92
C GLY A 49 -4.27 10.94 -1.55
N GLY A 50 -5.56 10.97 -1.89
CA GLY A 50 -6.22 12.16 -2.43
C GLY A 50 -6.22 13.33 -1.45
N ALA A 51 -6.29 13.07 -0.14
CA ALA A 51 -6.12 14.13 0.86
C ALA A 51 -4.73 14.79 0.80
N LEU A 52 -3.66 14.00 0.62
CA LEU A 52 -2.29 14.50 0.48
C LEU A 52 -2.05 15.26 -0.83
N GLU A 53 -2.79 14.94 -1.88
CA GLU A 53 -2.79 15.69 -3.14
C GLU A 53 -3.46 17.06 -2.98
N ARG A 54 -4.56 17.13 -2.23
CA ARG A 54 -5.27 18.40 -1.95
C ARG A 54 -4.47 19.31 -1.02
N GLU A 55 -3.90 18.76 0.05
CA GLU A 55 -3.16 19.51 1.06
C GLU A 55 -2.02 18.66 1.63
N SER A 56 -0.78 19.07 1.37
CA SER A 56 0.42 18.29 1.71
C SER A 56 1.06 18.64 3.06
N LYS A 57 0.53 19.65 3.75
CA LYS A 57 1.04 20.21 5.02
C LYS A 57 -0.11 20.39 6.01
N GLY A 58 0.24 20.51 7.29
CA GLY A 58 -0.71 20.76 8.36
C GLY A 58 -1.31 19.48 8.96
N PRO A 59 -2.13 19.64 10.01
CA PRO A 59 -2.72 18.54 10.76
C PRO A 59 -3.45 17.48 9.90
N LEU A 60 -4.23 17.88 8.89
CA LEU A 60 -4.92 16.93 8.01
C LEU A 60 -3.97 16.10 7.16
N ALA A 61 -2.90 16.71 6.65
CA ALA A 61 -1.86 16.00 5.91
C ALA A 61 -1.11 15.00 6.80
N GLU A 62 -0.81 15.37 8.05
CA GLU A 62 -0.18 14.46 9.01
C GLU A 62 -1.10 13.29 9.39
N LEU A 63 -2.40 13.56 9.56
CA LEU A 63 -3.42 12.52 9.76
C LEU A 63 -3.46 11.56 8.56
N ALA A 64 -3.48 12.09 7.33
CA ALA A 64 -3.46 11.29 6.11
C ALA A 64 -2.21 10.40 6.04
N ARG A 65 -1.01 10.94 6.33
CA ARG A 65 0.24 10.15 6.40
C ARG A 65 0.18 9.03 7.43
N GLU A 66 -0.46 9.27 8.57
CA GLU A 66 -0.65 8.24 9.58
C GLU A 66 -1.58 7.13 9.09
N TRP A 67 -2.67 7.46 8.38
CA TRP A 67 -3.54 6.47 7.77
C TRP A 67 -2.84 5.65 6.68
N VAL A 68 -1.99 6.27 5.86
CA VAL A 68 -1.11 5.54 4.91
C VAL A 68 -0.20 4.56 5.67
N ARG A 69 0.40 4.98 6.78
CA ARG A 69 1.27 4.13 7.60
C ARG A 69 0.52 2.95 8.19
N ILE A 70 -0.67 3.17 8.74
CA ILE A 70 -1.52 2.12 9.32
C ILE A 70 -1.94 1.12 8.24
N GLY A 71 -2.41 1.61 7.08
CA GLY A 71 -2.77 0.74 5.95
C GLY A 71 -1.58 -0.09 5.46
N ALA A 72 -0.38 0.50 5.39
CA ALA A 72 0.84 -0.23 5.04
C ALA A 72 1.23 -1.29 6.09
N ALA A 73 1.02 -1.00 7.38
CA ALA A 73 1.29 -1.94 8.47
C ALA A 73 0.27 -3.09 8.51
N GLU A 74 -1.02 -2.83 8.29
CA GLU A 74 -2.08 -3.85 8.24
C GLU A 74 -1.93 -4.75 7.01
N ALA A 75 -1.55 -4.19 5.86
CA ALA A 75 -1.17 -4.96 4.68
C ALA A 75 0.06 -5.84 4.94
N GLY A 76 1.04 -5.35 5.71
CA GLY A 76 2.21 -6.14 6.10
C GLY A 76 1.90 -7.25 7.13
N ALA A 77 0.97 -7.01 8.05
CA ALA A 77 0.68 -7.90 9.18
C ALA A 77 -0.27 -9.07 8.86
N SER A 78 -1.02 -9.00 7.75
CA SER A 78 -1.90 -10.10 7.30
C SER A 78 -1.22 -11.09 6.33
N ASP A 79 -0.01 -10.76 5.84
CA ASP A 79 0.66 -11.38 4.69
C ASP A 79 2.07 -11.95 5.01
N GLU A 80 2.37 -12.30 6.27
CA GLU A 80 3.72 -12.74 6.64
C GLU A 80 4.10 -14.13 6.11
N GLU A 81 3.13 -14.97 5.72
CA GLU A 81 3.40 -16.32 5.19
C GLU A 81 3.21 -16.39 3.67
N LEU A 82 4.27 -16.82 2.97
CA LEU A 82 4.18 -17.19 1.55
C LEU A 82 3.14 -18.29 1.36
N ARG A 83 2.36 -18.20 0.28
CA ARG A 83 1.51 -19.30 -0.18
C ARG A 83 2.33 -20.59 -0.31
N ALA A 84 1.75 -21.72 0.06
CA ALA A 84 2.42 -23.02 -0.09
C ALA A 84 2.76 -23.30 -1.55
N GLU A 85 1.81 -23.03 -2.45
CA GLU A 85 1.96 -23.16 -3.90
C GLU A 85 2.00 -21.77 -4.56
N ARG A 86 2.74 -21.68 -5.66
CA ARG A 86 2.76 -20.49 -6.51
C ARG A 86 1.47 -20.37 -7.31
N LEU A 87 1.10 -19.14 -7.68
CA LEU A 87 0.11 -18.95 -8.74
C LEU A 87 0.62 -19.49 -10.09
N PRO A 88 -0.27 -19.94 -10.99
CA PRO A 88 0.11 -20.29 -12.35
C PRO A 88 0.62 -19.07 -13.10
N TYR A 89 1.52 -19.30 -14.06
CA TYR A 89 2.08 -18.27 -14.93
C TYR A 89 2.37 -18.81 -16.32
N HIS A 90 2.40 -17.93 -17.31
CA HIS A 90 2.83 -18.27 -18.66
C HIS A 90 4.33 -17.99 -18.82
N ALA A 91 5.09 -18.93 -19.37
CA ALA A 91 6.46 -18.70 -19.79
C ALA A 91 6.63 -18.80 -21.31
N TRP A 92 7.51 -17.98 -21.88
CA TRP A 92 7.98 -18.08 -23.26
C TRP A 92 9.45 -18.48 -23.27
N GLY A 93 9.87 -19.29 -24.25
CA GLY A 93 11.29 -19.62 -24.43
C GLY A 93 11.94 -20.44 -23.32
N GLU A 94 11.16 -21.26 -22.58
CA GLU A 94 11.60 -21.97 -21.38
C GLU A 94 12.92 -22.75 -21.50
N ALA A 95 13.25 -23.25 -22.68
CA ALA A 95 14.47 -24.02 -22.91
C ALA A 95 15.76 -23.21 -22.71
N GLY A 96 15.71 -21.88 -22.83
CA GLY A 96 16.87 -20.98 -22.68
C GLY A 96 16.96 -20.27 -21.33
N VAL A 97 15.95 -20.44 -20.47
CA VAL A 97 15.87 -19.70 -19.19
C VAL A 97 16.56 -20.50 -18.09
N ASP A 98 17.49 -19.86 -17.39
CA ASP A 98 18.20 -20.44 -16.24
C ASP A 98 17.22 -20.79 -15.10
N ASP A 99 17.46 -21.91 -14.44
CA ASP A 99 16.66 -22.39 -13.32
C ASP A 99 16.63 -21.38 -12.16
N ALA A 100 17.69 -20.59 -11.99
CA ALA A 100 17.71 -19.55 -10.96
C ALA A 100 16.68 -18.44 -11.24
N ALA A 101 16.54 -18.00 -12.50
CA ALA A 101 15.53 -17.03 -12.90
C ALA A 101 14.11 -17.60 -12.75
N ARG A 102 13.92 -18.88 -13.13
CA ARG A 102 12.66 -19.61 -12.93
C ARG A 102 12.28 -19.64 -11.44
N ARG A 103 13.21 -20.00 -10.56
CA ARG A 103 12.98 -20.04 -9.11
C ARG A 103 12.63 -18.68 -8.51
N GLN A 104 13.21 -17.58 -9.01
CA GLN A 104 12.84 -16.22 -8.60
C GLN A 104 11.38 -15.92 -8.96
N MET A 105 10.97 -16.22 -10.19
CA MET A 105 9.58 -16.06 -10.63
C MET A 105 8.61 -16.88 -9.76
N GLU A 106 8.95 -18.15 -9.54
CA GLU A 106 8.13 -19.07 -8.74
C GLU A 106 8.00 -18.63 -7.29
N THR A 107 9.06 -18.07 -6.71
CA THR A 107 9.04 -17.51 -5.35
C THR A 107 8.16 -16.27 -5.29
N ALA A 108 8.29 -15.35 -6.26
CA ALA A 108 7.49 -14.13 -6.31
C ALA A 108 5.98 -14.42 -6.43
N LEU A 109 5.60 -15.46 -7.18
CA LEU A 109 4.20 -15.89 -7.34
C LEU A 109 3.59 -16.52 -6.08
N ARG A 110 4.38 -16.77 -5.04
CA ARG A 110 3.91 -17.23 -3.73
C ARG A 110 3.58 -16.08 -2.78
N LEU A 111 3.95 -14.84 -3.13
CA LEU A 111 3.60 -13.68 -2.31
C LEU A 111 2.07 -13.56 -2.19
N PRO A 112 1.51 -13.33 -0.99
CA PRO A 112 0.07 -13.16 -0.82
C PRO A 112 -0.53 -12.00 -1.63
N VAL A 113 0.26 -10.95 -1.89
CA VAL A 113 -0.12 -9.83 -2.77
C VAL A 113 -0.11 -10.19 -4.26
N ALA A 114 0.52 -11.29 -4.69
CA ALA A 114 0.59 -11.64 -6.11
C ALA A 114 -0.79 -12.01 -6.65
N ALA A 115 -1.12 -11.49 -7.84
CA ALA A 115 -2.36 -11.71 -8.57
C ALA A 115 -2.18 -12.55 -9.84
N GLY A 116 -0.96 -12.65 -10.36
CA GLY A 116 -0.60 -13.43 -11.54
C GLY A 116 0.80 -13.07 -12.02
N GLY A 117 1.30 -13.78 -13.05
CA GLY A 117 2.56 -13.40 -13.64
C GLY A 117 2.87 -14.08 -14.97
N ALA A 118 3.99 -13.69 -15.53
CA ALA A 118 4.49 -14.18 -16.81
C ALA A 118 6.03 -14.10 -16.84
N LEU A 119 6.67 -14.98 -17.61
CA LEU A 119 8.13 -15.06 -17.73
C LEU A 119 8.54 -14.99 -19.20
N MET A 120 9.27 -13.95 -19.57
CA MET A 120 9.69 -13.71 -20.96
C MET A 120 10.87 -14.61 -21.37
N ALA A 121 11.10 -14.72 -22.68
CA ALA A 121 12.12 -15.61 -23.25
C ALA A 121 13.57 -15.15 -23.01
N ASP A 122 13.76 -13.89 -22.66
CA ASP A 122 15.04 -13.28 -22.29
C ASP A 122 15.28 -13.32 -20.77
N ALA A 123 14.45 -14.07 -20.03
CA ALA A 123 14.50 -14.07 -18.59
C ALA A 123 15.84 -14.56 -18.04
N HIS A 124 16.39 -13.79 -17.11
CA HIS A 124 17.62 -14.10 -16.41
C HIS A 124 17.58 -13.56 -14.98
N VAL A 125 18.58 -13.95 -14.19
CA VAL A 125 18.62 -13.65 -12.76
C VAL A 125 18.58 -12.14 -12.51
N GLY A 126 17.62 -11.71 -11.70
CA GLY A 126 17.46 -10.35 -11.21
C GLY A 126 17.59 -10.26 -9.70
N TYR A 127 16.94 -9.27 -9.09
CA TYR A 127 16.88 -9.10 -7.63
C TYR A 127 15.42 -9.20 -7.17
N GLY A 128 15.08 -10.28 -6.47
CA GLY A 128 13.69 -10.59 -6.08
C GLY A 128 12.87 -11.20 -7.22
N LEU A 129 12.61 -10.42 -8.27
CA LEU A 129 11.98 -10.89 -9.53
C LEU A 129 13.07 -11.07 -10.60
N PRO A 130 12.99 -12.06 -11.50
CA PRO A 130 13.92 -12.13 -12.62
C PRO A 130 13.74 -10.94 -13.57
N ILE A 131 14.82 -10.52 -14.21
CA ILE A 131 14.72 -9.62 -15.37
C ILE A 131 13.94 -10.37 -16.46
N GLY A 132 13.01 -9.71 -17.15
CA GLY A 132 12.06 -10.36 -18.06
C GLY A 132 10.89 -11.04 -17.33
N GLY A 133 10.77 -10.90 -16.01
CA GLY A 133 9.59 -11.30 -15.24
C GLY A 133 8.51 -10.21 -15.23
N VAL A 134 7.25 -10.61 -15.30
CA VAL A 134 6.08 -9.73 -15.12
C VAL A 134 5.28 -10.26 -13.93
N LEU A 135 5.11 -9.46 -12.88
CA LEU A 135 4.33 -9.82 -11.70
C LEU A 135 3.20 -8.82 -11.50
N ALA A 136 1.96 -9.30 -11.54
CA ALA A 136 0.80 -8.52 -11.15
C ALA A 136 0.58 -8.67 -9.64
N VAL A 137 0.30 -7.58 -8.94
CA VAL A 137 0.06 -7.54 -7.49
C VAL A 137 -1.22 -6.75 -7.17
N ARG A 138 -1.84 -7.02 -6.02
CA ARG A 138 -2.99 -6.27 -5.50
C ARG A 138 -2.56 -5.32 -4.41
N ASP A 139 -2.96 -4.06 -4.54
CA ASP A 139 -2.80 -3.02 -3.51
C ASP A 139 -1.38 -2.91 -2.92
N ALA A 140 -0.39 -3.24 -3.74
CA ALA A 140 1.01 -3.29 -3.35
C ALA A 140 1.91 -2.79 -4.47
N VAL A 141 3.06 -2.25 -4.10
CA VAL A 141 4.18 -1.97 -5.00
C VAL A 141 5.40 -2.67 -4.44
N ILE A 142 6.12 -3.40 -5.29
CA ILE A 142 7.35 -4.10 -4.91
C ILE A 142 8.49 -3.40 -5.66
N PRO A 143 9.25 -2.48 -5.03
CA PRO A 143 10.29 -1.71 -5.71
C PRO A 143 11.32 -2.59 -6.43
N TRP A 144 11.71 -3.70 -5.80
CA TRP A 144 12.65 -4.65 -6.39
C TRP A 144 12.12 -5.41 -7.60
N ALA A 145 10.80 -5.46 -7.80
CA ALA A 145 10.18 -6.01 -9.01
C ALA A 145 10.11 -5.01 -10.17
N VAL A 146 10.35 -3.72 -9.91
CA VAL A 146 10.43 -2.67 -10.94
C VAL A 146 11.85 -2.58 -11.49
N GLY A 147 12.85 -2.58 -10.61
CA GLY A 147 14.26 -2.41 -10.95
C GLY A 147 14.87 -1.19 -10.25
N LEU A 148 16.21 -1.15 -10.21
CA LEU A 148 16.95 -0.05 -9.58
C LEU A 148 16.95 1.23 -10.43
N ASP A 149 17.02 1.08 -11.75
CA ASP A 149 17.03 2.17 -12.72
C ASP A 149 15.62 2.40 -13.26
N ILE A 150 14.94 3.43 -12.73
CA ILE A 150 13.54 3.76 -12.99
C ILE A 150 13.48 5.00 -13.89
N ALA A 151 12.76 4.90 -15.00
CA ALA A 151 12.61 5.96 -16.01
C ALA A 151 11.56 7.02 -15.63
#